data_AF-A0A836VVJ1-F1
#
_entry.id   AF-A0A836VVJ1-F1
#
_cell.length_a   1.000
_cell.length_b   1.000
_cell.length_c   1.000
_cell.angle_alpha   90.00
_cell.angle_beta   90.00
_cell.angle_gamma   90.00
#
_symmetry.space_group_name_H-M   'P 1'
#
loop_
_entity.id
_entity.type
_entity.pdbx_description
1 polymer ?
#
loop_
_entity_poly.entity_id
_entity_poly.type
_entity_poly.pdbx_seq_one_letter_code
_entity_poly.pdbx_strand_id
1 'polypeptide(L)'
;MSQKRLHRPERTEEFSMTGSLAEVAMLSHSRIPMKTLAVLCRSLGTMLHSGIDLKKAMDLAARKTGDQLCRQILTEIGDAVRDGREMSEAMSDYGGYFPDMVINMVAMAEQTGQLPEVLLRLADHYEKNVELRRTFLRSIAWPVFQLVAAILVIALLILVLGVIADAQGGEALDVLGLGLAGPSGAVTWLVCNFGTIAAVFVLLQV
;
A
#
# COMPACT_ATOMS: atom_id res chain seq x y z
N MET A 1 -42.77 -43.97 39.75
CA MET A 1 -43.78 -43.72 38.69
C MET A 1 -44.29 -42.30 38.88
N SER A 2 -44.39 -41.38 37.93
CA SER A 2 -44.02 -41.30 36.52
C SER A 2 -44.11 -39.81 36.15
N GLN A 3 -43.07 -39.27 35.50
CA GLN A 3 -43.08 -38.22 34.48
C GLN A 3 -44.12 -37.07 34.54
N LYS A 4 -43.66 -35.83 34.73
CA LYS A 4 -44.20 -34.70 33.94
C LYS A 4 -43.17 -33.56 33.74
N ARG A 5 -42.52 -33.62 32.58
CA ARG A 5 -42.05 -32.52 31.72
C ARG A 5 -41.20 -31.41 32.35
N LEU A 6 -39.89 -31.63 32.34
CA LEU A 6 -38.91 -30.55 32.22
C LEU A 6 -38.93 -30.07 30.76
N HIS A 7 -39.61 -28.96 30.49
CA HIS A 7 -39.52 -28.29 29.19
C HIS A 7 -38.25 -27.43 29.22
N ARG A 8 -37.15 -27.98 28.68
CA ARG A 8 -35.93 -27.23 28.42
C ARG A 8 -36.18 -26.42 27.14
N PRO A 9 -36.23 -25.07 27.17
CA PRO A 9 -36.23 -24.33 25.92
C PRO A 9 -34.88 -24.57 25.22
N GLU A 10 -34.97 -24.93 23.94
CA GLU A 10 -33.83 -25.00 23.03
C GLU A 10 -33.11 -23.65 23.04
N ARG A 11 -31.90 -23.62 23.59
CA ARG A 11 -31.00 -22.50 23.41
C ARG A 11 -30.47 -22.66 21.99
N THR A 12 -31.14 -22.01 21.05
CA THR A 12 -30.65 -21.77 19.70
C THR A 12 -29.18 -21.37 19.80
N GLU A 13 -28.34 -22.12 19.11
CA GLU A 13 -26.95 -21.76 18.89
C GLU A 13 -26.94 -20.47 18.05
N GLU A 14 -26.93 -19.32 18.72
CA GLU A 14 -26.41 -18.09 18.15
C GLU A 14 -24.91 -18.29 17.96
N PHE A 15 -24.56 -18.94 16.85
CA PHE A 15 -23.25 -18.81 16.25
C PHE A 15 -23.07 -17.34 15.87
N SER A 16 -22.39 -16.60 16.74
CA SER A 16 -22.05 -15.20 16.61
C SER A 16 -21.16 -14.98 15.38
N MET A 17 -21.80 -14.78 14.22
CA MET A 17 -21.17 -14.32 12.98
C MET A 17 -20.62 -12.88 13.08
N THR A 18 -20.89 -12.17 14.18
CA THR A 18 -20.51 -10.77 14.37
C THR A 18 -19.07 -10.60 14.85
N GLY A 19 -18.46 -11.62 15.48
CA GLY A 19 -17.05 -11.59 15.86
C GLY A 19 -16.11 -11.58 14.66
N SER A 20 -16.45 -12.32 13.60
CA SER A 20 -15.59 -12.46 12.42
C SER A 20 -15.46 -11.17 11.61
N LEU A 21 -16.51 -10.36 11.48
CA LEU A 21 -16.43 -9.12 10.70
C LEU A 21 -15.63 -8.02 11.40
N ALA A 22 -15.67 -7.96 12.73
CA ALA A 22 -14.83 -7.06 13.52
C ALA A 22 -13.35 -7.48 13.50
N GLU A 23 -13.08 -8.79 13.53
CA GLU A 23 -11.74 -9.37 13.40
C GLU A 23 -11.15 -9.14 12.00
N VAL A 24 -11.98 -9.17 10.95
CA VAL A 24 -11.58 -8.86 9.56
C VAL A 24 -11.38 -7.35 9.34
N ALA A 25 -12.13 -6.49 10.01
CA ALA A 25 -11.91 -5.03 10.00
C ALA A 25 -10.63 -4.61 10.76
N MET A 26 -10.17 -5.46 11.69
CA MET A 26 -8.86 -5.33 12.35
C MET A 26 -7.69 -5.81 11.49
N LEU A 27 -7.89 -6.20 10.22
CA LEU A 27 -6.83 -6.19 9.19
C LEU A 27 -6.47 -4.73 8.85
N SER A 28 -6.11 -3.99 9.89
CA SER A 28 -5.80 -2.59 9.89
C SER A 28 -4.70 -2.36 8.88
N HIS A 29 -5.00 -1.55 7.88
CA HIS A 29 -4.00 -1.05 6.96
C HIS A 29 -2.91 -0.36 7.78
N SER A 30 -1.81 -1.07 7.99
CA SER A 30 -0.64 -0.60 8.73
C SER A 30 -0.28 0.80 8.27
N ARG A 31 -0.34 1.78 9.17
CA ARG A 31 -0.10 3.19 8.82
C ARG A 31 1.37 3.49 8.54
N ILE A 32 2.31 2.65 9.00
CA ILE A 32 3.72 2.83 8.67
C ILE A 32 3.98 2.46 7.19
N PRO A 33 4.64 3.34 6.40
CA PRO A 33 4.99 2.99 5.03
C PRO A 33 6.02 1.86 5.00
N MET A 34 5.83 0.90 4.10
CA MET A 34 6.66 -0.33 3.97
C MET A 34 8.16 -0.02 3.90
N LYS A 35 8.55 1.08 3.25
CA LYS A 35 9.95 1.51 3.16
C LYS A 35 10.51 1.92 4.53
N THR A 36 9.75 2.64 5.34
CA THR A 36 10.19 3.04 6.69
C THR A 36 10.28 1.83 7.60
N LEU A 37 9.31 0.91 7.52
CA LEU A 37 9.33 -0.35 8.26
C LEU A 37 10.55 -1.22 7.88
N ALA A 38 10.84 -1.37 6.59
CA ALA A 38 12.03 -2.07 6.09
C ALA A 38 13.32 -1.49 6.67
N VAL A 39 13.49 -0.16 6.61
CA VAL A 39 14.69 0.53 7.12
C VAL A 39 14.80 0.40 8.64
N LEU A 40 13.68 0.48 9.36
CA LEU A 40 13.64 0.31 10.81
C LEU A 40 14.09 -1.11 11.20
N CYS A 41 13.46 -2.15 10.64
CA CYS A 41 13.81 -3.55 10.88
C CYS A 41 15.28 -3.83 10.52
N ARG A 42 15.76 -3.31 9.38
CA ARG A 42 17.17 -3.45 8.98
C ARG A 42 18.09 -2.82 10.00
N SER A 43 17.82 -1.57 10.39
CA SER A 43 18.67 -0.83 11.31
C SER A 43 18.74 -1.51 12.67
N LEU A 44 17.59 -1.88 13.24
CA LEU A 44 17.53 -2.59 14.52
C LEU A 44 18.20 -3.96 14.45
N GLY A 45 17.85 -4.77 13.44
CA GLY A 45 18.44 -6.10 13.24
C GLY A 45 19.96 -6.06 13.11
N THR A 46 20.51 -5.13 12.31
CA THR A 46 21.97 -4.97 12.17
C THR A 46 22.64 -4.52 13.46
N MET A 47 22.05 -3.57 14.20
CA MET A 47 22.60 -3.11 15.47
C MET A 47 22.60 -4.25 16.52
N LEU A 48 21.48 -4.95 16.67
CA LEU A 48 21.35 -6.06 17.60
C LEU A 48 22.26 -7.23 17.23
N HIS A 49 22.38 -7.56 15.94
CA HIS A 49 23.28 -8.60 15.46
C HIS A 49 24.76 -8.24 15.71
N SER A 50 25.08 -6.95 15.78
CA SER A 50 26.41 -6.45 16.15
C SER A 50 26.64 -6.39 17.67
N GLY A 51 25.70 -6.89 18.48
CA GLY A 51 25.77 -6.90 19.94
C GLY A 51 25.44 -5.56 20.60
N ILE A 52 24.82 -4.61 19.88
CA ILE A 52 24.31 -3.37 20.49
C ILE A 52 23.07 -3.72 21.32
N ASP A 53 23.02 -3.23 22.56
CA ASP A 53 21.86 -3.38 23.44
C ASP A 53 20.58 -2.80 22.81
N LEU A 54 19.44 -3.49 23.00
CA LEU A 54 18.15 -3.14 22.40
C LEU A 54 17.71 -1.71 22.73
N LYS A 55 17.91 -1.25 23.98
CA LYS A 55 17.51 0.09 24.42
C LYS A 55 18.28 1.16 23.64
N LYS A 56 19.59 0.93 23.46
CA LYS A 56 20.44 1.82 22.66
C LYS A 56 20.10 1.76 21.18
N ALA A 57 19.82 0.56 20.65
CA ALA A 57 19.41 0.38 19.26
C ALA A 57 18.11 1.15 18.93
N MET A 58 17.12 1.11 19.83
CA MET A 58 15.86 1.85 19.71
C MET A 58 16.09 3.37 19.68
N ASP A 59 16.90 3.91 20.58
CA ASP A 59 17.23 5.35 20.59
C ASP A 59 17.92 5.80 19.28
N LEU A 60 18.84 4.98 18.77
CA LEU A 60 19.53 5.26 17.51
C LEU A 60 18.57 5.19 16.32
N ALA A 61 17.65 4.22 16.31
CA ALA A 61 16.64 4.08 15.27
C ALA A 61 15.65 5.26 15.26
N ALA A 62 15.17 5.70 16.44
CA ALA A 62 14.30 6.86 16.58
C ALA A 62 14.96 8.16 16.10
N ARG A 63 16.27 8.34 16.33
CA ARG A 63 17.00 9.52 15.84
C ARG A 63 17.18 9.50 14.31
N LYS A 64 17.28 8.33 13.71
CA LYS A 64 17.53 8.16 12.27
C LYS A 64 16.27 8.29 11.41
N THR A 65 15.09 8.04 11.96
CA THR A 65 13.85 8.17 11.20
C THR A 65 13.58 9.64 10.84
N GLY A 66 13.16 9.89 9.59
CA GLY A 66 12.81 11.22 9.10
C GLY A 66 11.36 11.63 9.40
N ASP A 67 10.52 10.66 9.74
CA ASP A 67 9.10 10.89 10.05
C ASP A 67 8.90 11.21 11.53
N GLN A 68 8.23 12.33 11.81
CA GLN A 68 8.06 12.83 13.18
C GLN A 68 7.14 11.91 14.00
N LEU A 69 6.09 11.36 13.38
CA LEU A 69 5.18 10.42 14.04
C LEU A 69 5.90 9.11 14.38
N CYS A 70 6.62 8.53 13.42
CA CYS A 70 7.46 7.35 13.63
C CYS A 70 8.50 7.58 14.73
N ARG A 71 9.10 8.77 14.79
CA ARG A 71 10.07 9.11 15.84
C ARG A 71 9.43 9.09 17.22
N GLN A 72 8.28 9.73 17.40
CA GLN A 72 7.55 9.76 18.67
C GLN A 72 7.20 8.35 19.13
N ILE A 73 6.59 7.56 18.25
CA ILE A 73 6.21 6.17 18.53
C ILE A 73 7.43 5.32 18.91
N LEU A 74 8.54 5.43 18.16
CA LEU A 74 9.76 4.68 18.49
C LEU A 74 10.41 5.12 19.79
N THR A 75 10.33 6.40 20.14
CA THR A 75 10.82 6.90 21.43
C THR A 75 9.98 6.33 22.56
N GLU A 76 8.65 6.37 22.46
CA GLU A 76 7.75 5.82 23.49
C GLU A 76 7.90 4.29 23.64
N ILE A 77 8.05 3.55 22.54
CA ILE A 77 8.37 2.11 22.58
C ILE A 77 9.74 1.87 23.25
N GLY A 78 10.75 2.69 22.91
CA GLY A 78 12.06 2.63 23.54
C GLY A 78 12.01 2.89 25.05
N ASP A 79 11.16 3.82 25.49
CA ASP A 79 10.92 4.12 26.90
C ASP A 79 10.25 2.91 27.60
N ALA A 80 9.20 2.33 27.01
CA ALA A 80 8.53 1.13 27.54
C ALA A 80 9.47 -0.07 27.67
N VAL A 81 10.35 -0.29 26.70
CA VAL A 81 11.38 -1.35 26.76
C VAL A 81 12.42 -1.05 27.84
N ARG A 82 12.76 0.22 28.10
CA ARG A 82 13.63 0.61 29.21
C ARG A 82 13.00 0.32 30.57
N ASP A 83 11.68 0.41 30.66
CA ASP A 83 10.89 0.07 31.85
C ASP A 83 10.67 -1.45 32.02
N GLY A 84 11.15 -2.25 31.06
CA GLY A 84 11.13 -3.72 31.13
C GLY A 84 9.93 -4.38 30.46
N ARG A 85 9.10 -3.62 29.73
CA ARG A 85 8.06 -4.21 28.87
C ARG A 85 8.68 -4.85 27.63
N GLU A 86 8.01 -5.87 27.11
CA GLU A 86 8.37 -6.49 25.83
C GLU A 86 8.16 -5.49 24.67
N MET A 87 9.06 -5.50 23.68
CA MET A 87 8.99 -4.64 22.50
C MET A 87 7.70 -4.91 21.72
N SER A 88 7.33 -6.18 21.56
CA SER A 88 6.08 -6.57 20.89
C SER A 88 4.84 -6.04 21.59
N GLU A 89 4.81 -6.08 22.92
CA GLU A 89 3.70 -5.53 23.72
C GLU A 89 3.60 -4.01 23.50
N ALA A 90 4.70 -3.29 23.63
CA ALA A 90 4.75 -1.84 23.39
C ALA A 90 4.40 -1.45 21.93
N MET A 91 4.74 -2.29 20.94
CA MET A 91 4.32 -2.08 19.56
C MET A 91 2.80 -2.25 19.37
N SER A 92 2.17 -3.12 20.15
CA SER A 92 0.74 -3.41 20.04
C SER A 92 -0.16 -2.29 20.61
N ASP A 93 0.37 -1.48 21.52
CA ASP A 93 -0.31 -0.28 22.05
C ASP A 93 -0.68 0.73 20.94
N TYR A 94 0.08 0.75 19.84
CA TYR A 94 -0.16 1.64 18.69
C TYR A 94 -1.05 0.99 17.64
N GLY A 95 -2.22 0.48 18.06
CA GLY A 95 -3.17 -0.28 17.25
C GLY A 95 -3.28 0.18 15.80
N GLY A 96 -2.77 -0.65 14.88
CA GLY A 96 -2.81 -0.41 13.43
C GLY A 96 -1.69 0.44 12.84
N TYR A 97 -0.72 0.91 13.64
CA TYR A 97 0.48 1.56 13.10
C TYR A 97 1.47 0.54 12.53
N PHE A 98 1.75 -0.53 13.27
CA PHE A 98 2.54 -1.68 12.81
C PHE A 98 1.63 -2.80 12.29
N PRO A 99 2.05 -3.58 11.28
CA PRO A 99 1.32 -4.76 10.86
C PRO A 99 1.34 -5.84 11.95
N ASP A 100 0.22 -6.54 12.16
CA ASP A 100 0.11 -7.61 13.17
C ASP A 100 1.14 -8.73 12.96
N MET A 101 1.46 -9.03 11.70
CA MET A 101 2.51 -9.99 11.34
C MET A 101 3.87 -9.61 11.94
N VAL A 102 4.22 -8.32 11.96
CA VAL A 102 5.48 -7.83 12.55
C VAL A 102 5.44 -8.02 14.06
N ILE A 103 4.36 -7.58 14.70
CA ILE A 103 4.19 -7.67 16.16
C ILE A 103 4.32 -9.12 16.62
N ASN A 104 3.59 -10.03 15.97
CA ASN A 104 3.61 -11.46 16.30
C ASN A 104 4.98 -12.11 16.08
N MET A 105 5.68 -11.75 14.99
CA MET A 105 7.03 -12.26 14.73
C MET A 105 8.05 -11.72 15.75
N VAL A 106 7.93 -10.45 16.14
CA VAL A 106 8.78 -9.85 17.19
C VAL A 106 8.51 -10.54 18.53
N ALA A 107 7.25 -10.75 18.92
CA ALA A 107 6.89 -11.45 20.15
C ALA A 107 7.52 -12.85 20.23
N MET A 108 7.40 -13.63 19.14
CA MET A 108 8.05 -14.93 19.03
C MET A 108 9.58 -14.84 19.11
N ALA A 109 10.17 -13.79 18.55
CA ALA A 109 11.61 -13.58 18.55
C ALA A 109 12.15 -13.17 19.92
N GLU A 110 11.39 -12.39 20.69
CA GLU A 110 11.71 -12.02 22.07
C GLU A 110 11.74 -13.25 22.98
N GLN A 111 10.72 -14.11 22.88
CA GLN A 111 10.63 -15.35 23.67
C GLN A 111 11.75 -16.34 23.33
N THR A 112 12.18 -16.40 22.07
CA THR A 112 13.23 -17.31 21.59
C THR A 112 14.63 -16.72 21.65
N GLY A 113 14.77 -15.43 21.99
CA GLY A 113 16.04 -14.70 21.97
C GLY A 113 16.64 -14.50 20.57
N GLN A 114 15.84 -14.67 19.51
CA GLN A 114 16.26 -14.55 18.10
C GLN A 114 15.80 -13.25 17.44
N LEU A 115 15.62 -12.21 18.26
CA LEU A 115 15.21 -10.87 17.81
C LEU A 115 16.09 -10.32 16.67
N PRO A 116 17.44 -10.42 16.71
CA PRO A 116 18.28 -9.94 15.61
C PRO A 116 17.97 -10.62 14.27
N GLU A 117 17.85 -11.95 14.26
CA GLU A 117 17.61 -12.75 13.06
C GLU A 117 16.22 -12.48 12.48
N VAL A 118 15.21 -12.38 13.34
CA VAL A 118 13.83 -12.12 12.91
C VAL A 118 13.68 -10.72 12.34
N LEU A 119 14.29 -9.69 12.95
CA LEU A 119 14.27 -8.33 12.41
C LEU A 119 14.98 -8.24 11.06
N LEU A 120 16.09 -8.95 10.86
CA LEU A 120 16.76 -9.03 9.56
C LEU A 120 15.90 -9.74 8.50
N ARG A 121 15.19 -10.81 8.86
CA ARG A 121 14.23 -11.48 7.96
C ARG A 121 13.06 -10.58 7.59
N LEU A 122 12.52 -9.85 8.55
CA LEU A 122 11.46 -8.85 8.31
C LEU A 122 11.98 -7.74 7.40
N ALA A 123 13.22 -7.27 7.61
CA ALA A 123 13.85 -6.30 6.73
C ALA A 123 13.96 -6.82 5.28
N ASP A 124 14.49 -8.02 5.09
CA ASP A 124 14.59 -8.65 3.76
C ASP A 124 13.21 -8.79 3.10
N HIS A 125 12.18 -9.15 3.86
CA HIS A 125 10.82 -9.29 3.37
C HIS A 125 10.25 -7.96 2.86
N TYR A 126 10.30 -6.90 3.68
CA TYR A 126 9.76 -5.60 3.28
C TYR A 126 10.61 -4.88 2.24
N GLU A 127 11.94 -5.05 2.25
CA GLU A 127 12.81 -4.54 1.18
C GLU A 127 12.46 -5.16 -0.17
N LYS A 128 12.25 -6.49 -0.22
CA LYS A 128 11.78 -7.18 -1.43
C LYS A 128 10.42 -6.65 -1.89
N ASN A 129 9.47 -6.46 -0.99
CA ASN A 129 8.16 -5.90 -1.35
C ASN A 129 8.27 -4.48 -1.92
N VAL A 130 9.13 -3.64 -1.34
CA VAL A 130 9.41 -2.28 -1.85
C VAL A 130 10.08 -2.34 -3.21
N GLU A 131 11.04 -3.25 -3.42
CA GLU A 131 11.72 -3.44 -4.70
C GLU A 131 10.78 -3.95 -5.78
N LEU A 132 9.94 -4.95 -5.50
CA LEU A 132 8.93 -5.46 -6.42
C LEU A 132 7.98 -4.36 -6.85
N ARG A 133 7.45 -3.58 -5.90
CA ARG A 133 6.57 -2.45 -6.22
C ARG A 133 7.29 -1.40 -7.07
N ARG A 134 8.54 -1.09 -6.75
CA ARG A 134 9.36 -0.12 -7.52
C ARG A 134 9.64 -0.60 -8.93
N THR A 135 9.97 -1.88 -9.10
CA THR A 135 10.23 -2.48 -10.41
C THR A 135 8.96 -2.50 -11.25
N PHE A 136 7.83 -2.87 -10.66
CA PHE A 136 6.52 -2.82 -11.31
C PHE A 136 6.19 -1.40 -11.82
N LEU A 137 6.35 -0.39 -10.96
CA LEU A 137 6.16 1.02 -11.32
C LEU A 137 7.06 1.46 -12.49
N ARG A 138 8.34 1.04 -12.48
CA ARG A 138 9.27 1.34 -13.58
C ARG A 138 8.89 0.64 -14.89
N SER A 139 8.48 -0.62 -14.83
CA SER A 139 8.08 -1.39 -16.01
C SER A 139 6.82 -0.82 -16.68
N ILE A 140 5.93 -0.18 -15.93
CA ILE A 140 4.73 0.50 -16.46
C ILE A 140 5.05 1.91 -16.98
N ALA A 141 6.07 2.58 -16.45
CA ALA A 141 6.41 3.94 -16.85
C ALA A 141 6.71 4.06 -18.36
N TRP A 142 7.43 3.09 -18.94
CA TRP A 142 7.75 3.08 -20.37
C TRP A 142 6.51 2.90 -21.28
N PRO A 143 5.66 1.87 -21.08
CA PRO A 143 4.38 1.75 -21.77
C PRO A 143 3.48 2.98 -21.66
N VAL A 144 3.40 3.63 -20.49
CA VAL A 144 2.59 4.84 -20.31
C VAL A 144 3.12 5.99 -21.15
N PHE A 145 4.43 6.22 -21.15
CA PHE A 145 5.06 7.24 -22.01
C PHE A 145 4.79 6.97 -23.50
N GLN A 146 4.97 5.72 -23.94
CA GLN A 146 4.70 5.31 -25.31
C GLN A 146 3.22 5.49 -25.70
N LEU A 147 2.30 5.17 -24.79
CA LEU A 147 0.86 5.34 -24.99
C LEU A 147 0.49 6.81 -25.14
N VAL A 148 1.02 7.69 -24.29
CA VAL A 148 0.80 9.14 -24.39
C VAL A 148 1.37 9.69 -25.71
N ALA A 149 2.56 9.24 -26.12
CA ALA A 149 3.16 9.65 -27.39
C ALA A 149 2.30 9.22 -28.60
N ALA A 150 1.84 7.96 -28.63
CA ALA A 150 0.95 7.46 -29.69
C ALA A 150 -0.35 8.26 -29.75
N ILE A 151 -0.90 8.62 -28.59
CA ILE A 151 -2.08 9.45 -28.48
C ILE A 151 -1.85 10.82 -29.13
N LEU A 152 -0.79 11.51 -28.74
CA LEU A 152 -0.46 12.83 -29.27
C LEU A 152 -0.19 12.82 -30.78
N VAL A 153 0.45 11.77 -31.30
CA VAL A 153 0.71 11.64 -32.75
C VAL A 153 -0.60 11.56 -33.53
N ILE A 154 -1.59 10.78 -33.07
CA ILE A 154 -2.89 10.68 -33.74
C ILE A 154 -3.63 12.02 -33.68
N ALA A 155 -3.63 12.70 -32.52
CA ALA A 155 -4.22 14.03 -32.39
C ALA A 155 -3.58 15.03 -33.37
N LEU A 156 -2.25 15.01 -33.49
CA LEU A 156 -1.51 15.87 -34.41
C LEU A 156 -1.84 15.57 -35.87
N LEU A 157 -1.97 14.30 -36.26
CA LEU A 157 -2.37 13.91 -37.60
C LEU A 157 -3.76 14.44 -37.97
N ILE A 158 -4.75 14.32 -37.06
CA ILE A 158 -6.10 14.86 -37.26
C ILE A 158 -6.04 16.38 -37.43
N LEU A 159 -5.25 17.07 -36.61
CA LEU A 159 -5.09 18.52 -36.67
C LEU A 159 -4.46 18.97 -37.99
N VAL A 160 -3.36 18.34 -38.42
CA VAL A 160 -2.64 18.71 -39.65
C VAL A 160 -3.50 18.44 -40.89
N LEU A 161 -4.15 17.28 -40.99
CA LEU A 161 -5.05 16.98 -42.09
C LEU A 161 -6.23 17.97 -42.16
N GLY A 162 -6.76 18.34 -41.00
CA GLY A 162 -7.80 19.35 -40.87
C GLY A 162 -7.39 20.74 -41.36
N VAL A 163 -6.21 21.21 -40.93
CA VAL A 163 -5.66 22.52 -41.34
C VAL A 163 -5.38 22.57 -42.84
N ILE A 164 -4.85 21.47 -43.41
CA ILE A 164 -4.57 21.40 -44.85
C ILE A 164 -5.86 21.40 -45.68
N ALA A 165 -6.90 20.67 -45.23
CA ALA A 165 -8.20 20.66 -45.90
C ALA A 165 -8.86 22.05 -45.92
N ASP A 166 -8.83 22.75 -44.77
CA ASP A 166 -9.32 24.12 -44.63
C ASP A 166 -8.57 25.09 -45.58
N ALA A 167 -7.24 24.96 -45.68
CA ALA A 167 -6.41 25.78 -46.56
C ALA A 167 -6.65 25.56 -48.07
N GLN A 168 -7.14 24.38 -48.48
CA GLN A 168 -7.41 24.05 -49.89
C GLN A 168 -8.88 24.22 -50.30
N GLY A 169 -9.76 24.64 -49.37
CA GLY A 169 -11.21 24.73 -49.61
C GLY A 169 -11.88 23.38 -49.86
N GLY A 170 -11.23 22.28 -49.47
CA GLY A 170 -11.79 20.92 -49.56
C GLY A 170 -12.54 20.55 -48.29
N GLU A 171 -13.51 19.63 -48.39
CA GLU A 171 -14.12 19.07 -47.17
C GLU A 171 -13.09 18.28 -46.38
N ALA A 172 -13.07 18.49 -45.07
CA ALA A 172 -12.15 17.82 -44.18
C ALA A 172 -12.44 16.30 -44.18
N LEU A 173 -11.40 15.51 -44.44
CA LEU A 173 -11.48 14.07 -44.57
C LEU A 173 -11.80 13.43 -43.20
N ASP A 174 -13.08 13.12 -42.98
CA ASP A 174 -13.54 12.40 -41.79
C ASP A 174 -13.36 10.89 -41.98
N VAL A 175 -12.15 10.41 -41.66
CA VAL A 175 -11.75 9.00 -41.85
C VAL A 175 -12.64 8.02 -41.08
N LEU A 176 -13.30 8.46 -40.00
CA LEU A 176 -14.07 7.61 -39.11
C LEU A 176 -15.59 7.88 -39.16
N GLY A 177 -16.05 8.91 -39.87
CA GLY A 177 -17.47 9.30 -39.91
C GLY A 177 -18.00 9.80 -38.56
N LEU A 178 -17.10 10.19 -37.64
CA LEU A 178 -17.40 10.60 -36.26
C LEU A 178 -17.27 12.12 -36.06
N GLY A 179 -17.08 12.90 -37.13
CA GLY A 179 -16.80 14.33 -37.06
C GLY A 179 -15.37 14.63 -36.59
N LEU A 180 -14.43 13.70 -36.79
CA LEU A 180 -13.03 13.81 -36.37
C LEU A 180 -12.19 14.51 -37.45
N ALA A 181 -12.62 15.70 -37.83
CA ALA A 181 -11.97 16.48 -38.87
C ALA A 181 -11.71 17.90 -38.37
N GLY A 182 -10.54 18.47 -38.69
CA GLY A 182 -10.19 19.81 -38.23
C GLY A 182 -9.65 19.89 -36.79
N PRO A 183 -9.39 21.11 -36.30
CA PRO A 183 -8.96 21.37 -34.93
C PRO A 183 -9.96 20.87 -33.87
N SER A 184 -11.26 20.92 -34.17
CA SER A 184 -12.33 20.40 -33.30
C SER A 184 -12.26 18.87 -33.16
N GLY A 185 -11.95 18.14 -34.25
CA GLY A 185 -11.75 16.70 -34.22
C GLY A 185 -10.60 16.27 -33.31
N ALA A 186 -9.48 16.99 -33.34
CA ALA A 186 -8.33 16.70 -32.47
C ALA A 186 -8.67 16.86 -30.98
N VAL A 187 -9.47 17.88 -30.62
CA VAL A 187 -9.94 18.09 -29.24
C VAL A 187 -10.89 16.98 -28.81
N THR A 188 -11.88 16.61 -29.64
CA THR A 188 -12.80 15.51 -29.35
C THR A 188 -12.06 14.19 -29.14
N TRP A 189 -11.05 13.93 -29.97
CA TRP A 189 -10.22 12.73 -29.87
C TRP A 189 -9.41 12.68 -28.56
N LEU A 190 -8.83 13.82 -28.12
CA LEU A 190 -8.12 13.93 -26.85
C LEU A 190 -9.07 13.74 -25.66
N VAL A 191 -10.26 14.36 -25.70
CA VAL A 191 -11.28 14.22 -24.65
C VAL A 191 -11.75 12.77 -24.52
N CYS A 192 -11.98 12.07 -25.64
CA CYS A 192 -12.32 10.65 -25.64
C CYS A 192 -11.21 9.79 -24.99
N ASN A 193 -9.94 10.02 -25.33
CA ASN A 193 -8.82 9.27 -24.75
C ASN A 193 -8.61 9.58 -23.26
N PHE A 194 -8.73 10.84 -22.84
CA PHE A 194 -8.68 11.19 -21.42
C PHE A 194 -9.85 10.56 -20.64
N GLY A 195 -11.04 10.50 -21.25
CA GLY A 195 -12.21 9.82 -20.69
C GLY A 195 -11.99 8.32 -20.48
N THR A 196 -11.42 7.61 -21.46
CA THR A 196 -11.12 6.17 -21.33
C THR A 196 -10.04 5.91 -20.28
N ILE A 197 -8.98 6.72 -20.23
CA ILE A 197 -7.94 6.63 -19.20
C ILE A 197 -8.52 6.88 -17.81
N ALA A 198 -9.38 7.88 -17.64
CA ALA A 198 -10.05 8.18 -16.38
C ALA A 198 -10.99 7.05 -15.93
N ALA A 199 -11.77 6.46 -16.85
CA ALA A 199 -12.66 5.33 -16.54
C ALA A 199 -11.88 4.09 -16.09
N VAL A 200 -10.76 3.77 -16.76
CA VAL A 200 -9.87 2.67 -16.35
C VAL A 200 -9.24 2.94 -14.99
N PHE A 201 -8.83 4.18 -14.73
CA PHE A 201 -8.30 4.56 -13.41
C PHE A 201 -9.35 4.39 -12.30
N VAL A 202 -10.59 4.81 -12.53
CA VAL A 202 -11.70 4.63 -11.58
C VAL A 202 -11.99 3.14 -11.35
N LEU A 203 -12.01 2.31 -12.40
CA LEU A 203 -12.20 0.86 -12.29
C LEU A 203 -11.06 0.13 -11.56
N LEU A 204 -9.84 0.65 -11.61
CA LEU A 204 -8.69 0.10 -10.87
C LEU A 204 -8.63 0.55 -9.40
N GLN A 205 -9.44 1.53 -9.00
CA GLN A 205 -9.54 2.04 -7.63
C GLN A 205 -10.76 1.48 -6.87
N VAL A 206 -11.62 0.69 -7.55
CA VAL A 206 -12.80 -0.01 -6.99
C VAL A 206 -12.48 -1.49 -6.84
#